data_AF-A0A960VXP4-F1
#
_entry.id   AF-A0A960VXP4-F1
#
_cell.length_a   1.000
_cell.length_b   1.000
_cell.length_c   1.000
_cell.angle_alpha   90.00
_cell.angle_beta   90.00
_cell.angle_gamma   90.00
#
_symmetry.space_group_name_H-M   'P 1'
#
loop_
_entity.id
_entity.type
_entity.pdbx_description
1 polymer ?
#
loop_
_entity_poly.entity_id
_entity_poly.type
_entity_poly.pdbx_seq_one_letter_code
_entity_poly.pdbx_strand_id
1 'polypeptide(L)'
;MKQKKDHIDLYGLSPGFTKAIKKNQVNSLYHRILFLPSVKSPYYLPNEYQNHSQGEIAEYLYLKNPTLTIESNPFVSSLDEFFCSKSKSHFNYTNYISLFNLRYIYFRKDIVPAHTSCYTNGDWDWDIVKAGRKIDELYGSDNIFREEYGSFYLYKDFVPLIHTSNNLLINNTTLEEMVSLPTYKIGSIMVSENDYKNIKCCDYSSPIIEYKKINPTKYRVRIHGVRGAFPLLLSEKFSPKWKIYITNNLLLKKEDLPSNVHGTYKVEENNIENQASQEELFDFINNGWITTLNNSDIQFVSKKFHNTVQNDNLLNGIFYETFEIMNNIFGSNIKLLEQEKAQHYIANDYANLWILDTENLCSSNFSKNGFCVKNADGSYSYELIIEYYGQKIFYIGLLIGIIGFLGIVIVYSILWIRRK
;
A
#
# COMPACT_ATOMS: atom_id res chain seq x y z
N MET A 1 -21.39 -35.36 -4.44
CA MET A 1 -22.09 -34.81 -3.26
C MET A 1 -22.92 -33.62 -3.74
N LYS A 2 -24.23 -33.78 -3.99
CA LYS A 2 -25.09 -32.69 -4.48
C LYS A 2 -25.50 -31.82 -3.30
N GLN A 3 -24.80 -30.70 -3.09
CA GLN A 3 -25.27 -29.67 -2.16
C GLN A 3 -26.55 -29.05 -2.75
N LYS A 4 -27.63 -29.06 -1.96
CA LYS A 4 -28.84 -28.27 -2.24
C LYS A 4 -28.39 -26.80 -2.23
N LYS A 5 -28.42 -26.16 -3.40
CA LYS A 5 -28.12 -24.73 -3.54
C LYS A 5 -29.24 -23.94 -2.88
N ASP A 6 -28.92 -23.21 -1.82
CA ASP A 6 -29.78 -22.12 -1.37
C ASP A 6 -29.85 -21.06 -2.48
N HIS A 7 -30.99 -20.36 -2.55
CA HIS A 7 -31.29 -19.34 -3.56
C HIS A 7 -30.50 -18.04 -3.41
N ILE A 8 -29.50 -18.02 -2.53
CA ILE A 8 -28.49 -16.97 -2.48
C ILE A 8 -27.45 -17.38 -3.52
N ASP A 9 -27.49 -16.75 -4.70
CA ASP A 9 -26.63 -17.05 -5.84
C ASP A 9 -25.16 -17.14 -5.41
N LEU A 10 -24.70 -18.37 -5.14
CA LEU A 10 -23.30 -18.61 -4.84
C LEU A 10 -22.51 -18.30 -6.11
N TYR A 11 -21.73 -17.24 -6.06
CA TYR A 11 -20.72 -16.89 -7.06
C TYR A 11 -19.83 -18.10 -7.33
N GLY A 12 -20.01 -18.74 -8.48
CA GLY A 12 -19.00 -19.65 -9.00
C GLY A 12 -17.83 -18.80 -9.48
N LEU A 13 -16.64 -19.03 -8.92
CA LEU A 13 -15.44 -18.35 -9.38
C LEU A 13 -14.82 -19.18 -10.51
N SER A 14 -14.55 -18.52 -11.64
CA SER A 14 -13.81 -19.17 -12.73
C SER A 14 -12.42 -19.65 -12.25
N PRO A 15 -11.85 -20.70 -12.84
CA PRO A 15 -10.54 -21.22 -12.44
C PRO A 15 -9.44 -20.14 -12.46
N GLY A 16 -9.45 -19.26 -13.47
CA GLY A 16 -8.51 -18.16 -13.56
C GLY A 16 -8.65 -17.12 -12.45
N PHE A 17 -9.87 -16.79 -12.06
CA PHE A 17 -10.11 -15.86 -10.96
C PHE A 17 -9.73 -16.48 -9.61
N THR A 18 -10.08 -17.76 -9.39
CA THR A 18 -9.61 -18.52 -8.22
C THR A 18 -8.08 -18.56 -8.13
N LYS A 19 -7.40 -18.74 -9.26
CA LYS A 19 -5.92 -18.74 -9.33
C LYS A 19 -5.35 -17.35 -9.03
N ALA A 20 -5.97 -16.27 -9.52
CA ALA A 20 -5.57 -14.90 -9.20
C ALA A 20 -5.75 -14.59 -7.70
N ILE A 21 -6.88 -14.98 -7.11
CA ILE A 21 -7.13 -14.83 -5.67
C ILE A 21 -6.08 -15.59 -4.86
N LYS A 22 -5.82 -16.86 -5.20
CA LYS A 22 -4.78 -17.66 -4.52
C LYS A 22 -3.43 -16.97 -4.61
N LYS A 23 -3.02 -16.51 -5.80
CA LYS A 23 -1.76 -15.78 -6.01
C LYS A 23 -1.69 -14.49 -5.20
N ASN A 24 -2.80 -13.77 -5.06
CA ASN A 24 -2.90 -12.57 -4.22
C ASN A 24 -2.78 -12.90 -2.72
N GLN A 25 -3.44 -13.96 -2.26
CA GLN A 25 -3.49 -14.34 -0.85
C GLN A 25 -2.15 -14.84 -0.31
N VAL A 26 -1.39 -15.56 -1.14
CA VAL A 26 -0.06 -16.09 -0.77
C VAL A 26 1.06 -15.07 -0.94
N ASN A 27 0.82 -13.94 -1.62
CA ASN A 27 1.83 -12.93 -1.83
C ASN A 27 1.94 -12.00 -0.62
N SER A 28 3.11 -11.99 -0.01
CA SER A 28 3.39 -11.20 1.20
C SER A 28 3.72 -9.74 0.88
N LEU A 29 4.14 -9.43 -0.37
CA LEU A 29 4.33 -8.04 -0.80
C LEU A 29 2.99 -7.30 -0.75
N TYR A 30 2.96 -6.13 -0.14
CA TYR A 30 1.79 -5.27 -0.19
C TYR A 30 1.69 -4.57 -1.54
N HIS A 31 0.59 -4.81 -2.24
CA HIS A 31 0.32 -4.30 -3.56
C HIS A 31 -1.17 -4.19 -3.83
N ARG A 32 -1.52 -3.47 -4.90
CA ARG A 32 -2.86 -3.48 -5.50
C ARG A 32 -2.89 -4.34 -6.76
N ILE A 33 -4.09 -4.84 -7.07
CA ILE A 33 -4.40 -5.48 -8.34
C ILE A 33 -5.37 -4.58 -9.10
N LEU A 34 -5.04 -4.27 -10.35
CA LEU A 34 -5.92 -3.56 -11.28
C LEU A 34 -6.80 -4.59 -12.00
N PHE A 35 -8.11 -4.45 -11.88
CA PHE A 35 -9.07 -5.26 -12.62
C PHE A 35 -9.53 -4.51 -13.85
N LEU A 36 -9.41 -5.14 -15.02
CA LEU A 36 -9.83 -4.59 -16.30
C LEU A 36 -10.83 -5.53 -16.98
N PRO A 37 -11.87 -5.01 -17.66
CA PRO A 37 -12.31 -3.62 -17.58
C PRO A 37 -12.75 -3.29 -16.14
N SER A 38 -12.54 -2.06 -15.70
CA SER A 38 -13.03 -1.63 -14.40
C SER A 38 -14.49 -1.21 -14.52
N VAL A 39 -15.32 -1.70 -13.60
CA VAL A 39 -16.79 -1.61 -13.69
C VAL A 39 -17.36 -1.28 -12.32
N LYS A 40 -18.40 -0.45 -12.29
CA LYS A 40 -19.18 -0.21 -11.06
C LYS A 40 -20.15 -1.34 -10.79
N SER A 41 -20.81 -1.83 -11.85
CA SER A 41 -21.73 -2.96 -11.76
C SER A 41 -21.40 -3.93 -12.89
N PRO A 42 -20.64 -5.00 -12.61
CA PRO A 42 -20.27 -5.98 -13.63
C PRO A 42 -21.51 -6.65 -14.22
N TYR A 43 -21.67 -6.58 -15.53
CA TYR A 43 -22.64 -7.41 -16.23
C TYR A 43 -21.96 -8.70 -16.68
N TYR A 44 -22.21 -9.80 -15.97
CA TYR A 44 -21.56 -11.07 -16.26
C TYR A 44 -22.07 -11.73 -17.52
N LEU A 45 -21.14 -12.19 -18.34
CA LEU A 45 -21.43 -13.08 -19.45
C LEU A 45 -21.75 -14.47 -18.87
N PRO A 46 -22.89 -15.08 -19.26
CA PRO A 46 -23.25 -16.41 -18.78
C PRO A 46 -22.18 -17.43 -19.11
N ASN A 47 -21.81 -18.23 -18.12
CA ASN A 47 -20.95 -19.39 -18.28
C ASN A 47 -21.30 -20.45 -17.22
N GLU A 48 -20.50 -21.51 -17.12
CA GLU A 48 -20.76 -22.58 -16.15
C GLU A 48 -20.59 -22.16 -14.67
N TYR A 49 -19.94 -21.02 -14.40
CA TYR A 49 -19.67 -20.49 -13.07
C TYR A 49 -20.65 -19.40 -12.63
N GLN A 50 -21.20 -18.63 -13.58
CA GLN A 50 -22.05 -17.48 -13.28
C GLN A 50 -23.18 -17.28 -14.30
N ASN A 51 -24.30 -16.76 -13.78
CA ASN A 51 -25.43 -16.31 -14.58
C ASN A 51 -25.40 -14.78 -14.70
N HIS A 52 -26.25 -14.22 -15.56
CA HIS A 52 -26.43 -12.78 -15.64
C HIS A 52 -26.78 -12.16 -14.28
N SER A 53 -26.29 -10.93 -14.05
CA SER A 53 -26.73 -10.05 -12.96
C SER A 53 -26.45 -10.52 -11.53
N GLN A 54 -25.23 -10.98 -11.26
CA GLN A 54 -24.76 -11.20 -9.89
C GLN A 54 -24.30 -9.84 -9.31
N GLY A 55 -25.08 -9.26 -8.39
CA GLY A 55 -25.01 -7.83 -8.06
C GLY A 55 -23.75 -7.30 -7.34
N GLU A 56 -22.84 -8.17 -6.90
CA GLU A 56 -21.61 -7.76 -6.20
C GLU A 56 -20.35 -7.98 -7.04
N ILE A 57 -19.28 -7.25 -6.72
CA ILE A 57 -17.96 -7.42 -7.33
C ILE A 57 -17.18 -8.45 -6.50
N ALA A 58 -16.92 -9.63 -7.08
CA ALA A 58 -16.29 -10.75 -6.38
C ALA A 58 -14.93 -10.38 -5.76
N GLU A 59 -14.21 -9.44 -6.38
CA GLU A 59 -12.94 -8.91 -5.90
C GLU A 59 -13.00 -8.43 -4.45
N TYR A 60 -14.08 -7.75 -4.06
CA TYR A 60 -14.22 -7.21 -2.69
C TYR A 60 -14.46 -8.29 -1.64
N LEU A 61 -15.01 -9.43 -2.04
CA LEU A 61 -15.34 -10.52 -1.13
C LEU A 61 -14.15 -11.45 -0.88
N TYR A 62 -13.33 -11.68 -1.91
CA TYR A 62 -12.33 -12.76 -1.88
C TYR A 62 -10.88 -12.29 -1.77
N LEU A 63 -10.58 -11.02 -2.08
CA LEU A 63 -9.20 -10.54 -2.09
C LEU A 63 -8.78 -10.00 -0.72
N LYS A 64 -7.62 -10.47 -0.25
CA LYS A 64 -6.98 -10.00 0.99
C LYS A 64 -6.35 -8.61 0.81
N ASN A 65 -5.68 -8.41 -0.32
CA ASN A 65 -5.07 -7.13 -0.65
C ASN A 65 -6.06 -6.22 -1.39
N PRO A 66 -5.94 -4.89 -1.22
CA PRO A 66 -6.85 -3.94 -1.85
C PRO A 66 -6.78 -4.01 -3.38
N THR A 67 -7.92 -3.79 -4.01
CA THR A 67 -8.03 -3.68 -5.46
C THR A 67 -8.11 -2.23 -5.88
N LEU A 68 -7.75 -1.99 -7.14
CA LEU A 68 -8.01 -0.71 -7.78
C LEU A 68 -9.22 -0.86 -8.72
N THR A 69 -10.33 -0.23 -8.35
CA THR A 69 -11.61 -0.26 -9.08
C THR A 69 -12.17 1.15 -9.22
N ILE A 70 -13.00 1.40 -10.24
CA ILE A 70 -13.65 2.70 -10.47
C ILE A 70 -14.53 3.18 -9.31
N GLU A 71 -15.06 2.27 -8.49
CA GLU A 71 -15.86 2.67 -7.32
C GLU A 71 -15.00 3.19 -6.18
N SER A 72 -13.82 2.59 -6.01
CA SER A 72 -12.90 2.95 -4.93
C SER A 72 -12.01 4.14 -5.31
N ASN A 73 -11.80 4.34 -6.61
CA ASN A 73 -10.86 5.33 -7.10
C ASN A 73 -11.33 5.98 -8.43
N PRO A 74 -11.63 7.29 -8.44
CA PRO A 74 -12.09 7.99 -9.64
C PRO A 74 -11.03 8.04 -10.76
N PHE A 75 -9.74 7.91 -10.45
CA PHE A 75 -8.66 7.91 -11.44
C PHE A 75 -8.71 6.67 -12.36
N VAL A 76 -9.43 5.61 -11.97
CA VAL A 76 -9.55 4.41 -12.81
C VAL A 76 -10.40 4.67 -14.05
N SER A 77 -11.30 5.66 -14.04
CA SER A 77 -12.09 5.98 -15.24
C SER A 77 -11.21 6.42 -16.42
N SER A 78 -10.08 7.07 -16.14
CA SER A 78 -9.12 7.49 -17.18
C SER A 78 -8.42 6.29 -17.81
N LEU A 79 -8.18 5.23 -17.03
CA LEU A 79 -7.67 3.95 -17.54
C LEU A 79 -8.70 3.25 -18.41
N ASP A 80 -9.96 3.18 -17.95
CA ASP A 80 -11.05 2.60 -18.73
C ASP A 80 -11.21 3.33 -20.07
N GLU A 81 -11.18 4.66 -20.07
CA GLU A 81 -11.24 5.46 -21.30
C GLU A 81 -10.04 5.21 -22.22
N PHE A 82 -8.84 4.99 -21.69
CA PHE A 82 -7.67 4.64 -22.50
C PHE A 82 -7.82 3.28 -23.18
N PHE A 83 -8.27 2.27 -22.44
CA PHE A 83 -8.44 0.93 -23.02
C PHE A 83 -9.57 0.90 -24.05
N CYS A 84 -10.59 1.75 -23.89
CA CYS A 84 -11.78 1.76 -24.73
C CYS A 84 -11.76 2.75 -25.89
N SER A 85 -11.05 3.87 -25.77
CA SER A 85 -10.95 4.83 -26.88
C SER A 85 -9.87 4.42 -27.88
N LYS A 86 -10.14 4.67 -29.17
CA LYS A 86 -9.11 4.61 -30.23
C LYS A 86 -8.23 5.88 -30.26
N SER A 87 -8.57 6.90 -29.47
CA SER A 87 -8.15 8.30 -29.67
C SER A 87 -6.99 8.77 -28.78
N LYS A 88 -6.76 8.16 -27.60
CA LYS A 88 -5.72 8.63 -26.67
C LYS A 88 -4.33 8.04 -26.97
N SER A 89 -3.78 8.31 -28.16
CA SER A 89 -2.44 7.85 -28.55
C SER A 89 -1.30 8.40 -27.68
N HIS A 90 -1.54 9.48 -26.93
CA HIS A 90 -0.51 10.16 -26.13
C HIS A 90 -0.55 9.86 -24.62
N PHE A 91 -1.52 9.08 -24.14
CA PHE A 91 -1.62 8.76 -22.71
C PHE A 91 -0.61 7.68 -22.31
N ASN A 92 0.36 8.03 -21.46
CA ASN A 92 1.31 7.07 -20.93
C ASN A 92 0.69 6.30 -19.74
N TYR A 93 -0.05 5.24 -20.07
CA TYR A 93 -0.77 4.44 -19.09
C TYR A 93 0.17 3.70 -18.11
N THR A 94 1.37 3.27 -18.54
CA THR A 94 2.39 2.65 -17.68
C THR A 94 2.76 3.60 -16.55
N ASN A 95 3.12 4.84 -16.89
CA ASN A 95 3.40 5.89 -15.93
C ASN A 95 2.21 6.15 -15.00
N TYR A 96 0.99 6.18 -15.54
CA TYR A 96 -0.23 6.38 -14.76
C TYR A 96 -0.48 5.29 -13.73
N ILE A 97 -0.45 4.01 -14.13
CA ILE A 97 -0.72 2.90 -13.21
C ILE A 97 0.37 2.77 -12.14
N SER A 98 1.59 3.21 -12.42
CA SER A 98 2.69 3.20 -11.45
C SER A 98 2.39 4.01 -10.18
N LEU A 99 1.52 5.02 -10.26
CA LEU A 99 1.15 5.85 -9.12
C LEU A 99 0.46 5.03 -8.00
N PHE A 100 -0.31 4.02 -8.37
CA PHE A 100 -1.30 3.38 -7.49
C PHE A 100 -0.80 2.15 -6.73
N ASN A 101 0.51 1.93 -6.61
CA ASN A 101 1.08 0.75 -5.95
C ASN A 101 0.59 -0.57 -6.58
N LEU A 102 0.44 -0.58 -7.91
CA LEU A 102 -0.04 -1.73 -8.67
C LEU A 102 1.09 -2.72 -8.94
N ARG A 103 0.90 -4.00 -8.63
CA ARG A 103 1.84 -5.07 -8.98
C ARG A 103 1.31 -6.05 -10.01
N TYR A 104 -0.01 -6.22 -10.05
CA TYR A 104 -0.64 -7.12 -11.01
C TYR A 104 -1.82 -6.47 -11.69
N ILE A 105 -2.09 -6.96 -12.89
CA ILE A 105 -3.26 -6.63 -13.68
C ILE A 105 -4.02 -7.93 -13.92
N TYR A 106 -5.30 -7.96 -13.58
CA TYR A 106 -6.19 -9.06 -13.92
C TYR A 106 -7.19 -8.58 -14.96
N PHE A 107 -7.10 -9.15 -16.15
CA PHE A 107 -8.03 -8.89 -17.24
C PHE A 107 -9.16 -9.92 -17.19
N ARG A 108 -10.38 -9.46 -16.94
CA ARG A 108 -11.63 -10.23 -16.95
C ARG A 108 -12.12 -10.36 -18.39
N LYS A 109 -12.44 -11.57 -18.82
CA LYS A 109 -13.08 -11.85 -20.12
C LYS A 109 -14.54 -12.25 -19.96
N ASP A 110 -15.01 -12.30 -18.72
CA ASP A 110 -16.30 -12.85 -18.33
C ASP A 110 -17.32 -11.78 -17.93
N ILE A 111 -17.00 -10.51 -18.19
CA ILE A 111 -17.89 -9.38 -18.00
C ILE A 111 -17.97 -8.45 -19.19
N VAL A 112 -19.13 -7.83 -19.27
CA VAL A 112 -19.38 -6.62 -20.04
C VAL A 112 -19.31 -5.43 -19.08
N PRO A 113 -18.53 -4.40 -19.38
CA PRO A 113 -18.47 -3.15 -18.65
C PRO A 113 -19.64 -2.27 -19.05
N ALA A 114 -20.84 -2.80 -18.83
CA ALA A 114 -22.06 -2.05 -18.89
C ALA A 114 -21.88 -0.77 -18.04
N HIS A 115 -22.32 0.36 -18.58
CA HIS A 115 -22.18 1.69 -17.96
C HIS A 115 -20.77 2.31 -17.94
N THR A 116 -19.82 1.76 -18.70
CA THR A 116 -18.57 2.49 -19.02
C THR A 116 -18.72 3.25 -20.34
N SER A 117 -17.83 4.22 -20.58
CA SER A 117 -17.75 4.94 -21.87
C SER A 117 -17.55 4.00 -23.06
N CYS A 118 -16.90 2.86 -22.82
CA CYS A 118 -16.73 1.76 -23.76
C CYS A 118 -18.06 1.25 -24.31
N TYR A 119 -19.04 1.08 -23.42
CA TYR A 119 -20.35 0.54 -23.76
C TYR A 119 -21.25 1.60 -24.40
N THR A 120 -21.27 2.83 -23.85
CA THR A 120 -22.22 3.87 -24.28
C THR A 120 -21.95 4.38 -25.69
N ASN A 121 -20.71 4.37 -26.17
CA ASN A 121 -20.36 4.89 -27.48
C ASN A 121 -20.69 3.93 -28.63
N GLY A 122 -21.23 2.74 -28.34
CA GLY A 122 -21.41 1.68 -29.35
C GLY A 122 -20.08 1.12 -29.87
N ASP A 123 -18.95 1.60 -29.33
CA ASP A 123 -17.59 1.12 -29.58
C ASP A 123 -17.27 -0.17 -28.81
N TRP A 124 -18.27 -0.73 -28.10
CA TRP A 124 -18.20 -2.07 -27.53
C TRP A 124 -18.25 -3.12 -28.63
N ASP A 125 -17.15 -3.19 -29.36
CA ASP A 125 -16.84 -4.25 -30.27
C ASP A 125 -16.43 -5.48 -29.42
N TRP A 126 -16.78 -6.70 -29.87
CA TRP A 126 -16.36 -7.97 -29.24
C TRP A 126 -14.83 -8.09 -29.09
N ASP A 127 -14.11 -7.16 -29.68
CA ASP A 127 -12.82 -6.60 -29.31
C ASP A 127 -12.59 -6.19 -27.83
N ILE A 128 -13.31 -6.73 -26.86
CA ILE A 128 -12.70 -7.11 -25.55
C ILE A 128 -11.38 -7.86 -25.83
N VAL A 129 -11.35 -8.61 -26.93
CA VAL A 129 -10.14 -9.13 -27.56
C VAL A 129 -9.12 -8.05 -27.93
N LYS A 130 -9.47 -6.82 -28.37
CA LYS A 130 -8.51 -5.72 -28.58
C LYS A 130 -8.01 -5.09 -27.29
N ALA A 131 -8.82 -4.96 -26.24
CA ALA A 131 -8.29 -4.54 -24.93
C ALA A 131 -7.34 -5.61 -24.37
N GLY A 132 -7.74 -6.88 -24.45
CA GLY A 132 -6.90 -8.03 -24.17
C GLY A 132 -5.66 -8.08 -25.06
N ARG A 133 -5.78 -7.75 -26.36
CA ARG A 133 -4.67 -7.68 -27.33
C ARG A 133 -3.73 -6.53 -27.01
N LYS A 134 -4.22 -5.34 -26.68
CA LYS A 134 -3.40 -4.22 -26.22
C LYS A 134 -2.65 -4.63 -24.95
N ILE A 135 -3.33 -5.23 -23.97
CA ILE A 135 -2.69 -5.73 -22.75
C ILE A 135 -1.67 -6.83 -23.08
N ASP A 136 -1.96 -7.73 -24.01
CA ASP A 136 -1.06 -8.78 -24.46
C ASP A 136 0.11 -8.23 -25.30
N GLU A 137 -0.08 -7.16 -26.06
CA GLU A 137 0.98 -6.45 -26.79
C GLU A 137 1.92 -5.75 -25.80
N LEU A 138 1.35 -5.18 -24.73
CA LEU A 138 2.07 -4.43 -23.71
C LEU A 138 2.75 -5.33 -22.67
N TYR A 139 2.14 -6.46 -22.31
CA TYR A 139 2.53 -7.33 -21.19
C TYR A 139 2.58 -8.81 -21.55
N GLY A 140 2.51 -9.19 -22.82
CA GLY A 140 2.43 -10.60 -23.24
C GLY A 140 3.61 -11.45 -22.78
N SER A 141 4.80 -10.85 -22.65
CA SER A 141 5.99 -11.49 -22.08
C SER A 141 5.93 -11.67 -20.56
N ASP A 142 5.08 -10.89 -19.89
CA ASP A 142 4.94 -10.81 -18.44
C ASP A 142 3.64 -11.47 -17.96
N ASN A 143 3.05 -12.29 -18.84
CA ASN A 143 1.89 -13.08 -18.51
C ASN A 143 2.26 -14.17 -17.48
N ILE A 144 1.56 -14.17 -16.35
CA ILE A 144 1.69 -15.22 -15.33
C ILE A 144 0.84 -16.42 -15.72
N PHE A 145 -0.39 -16.16 -16.16
CA PHE A 145 -1.26 -17.18 -16.77
C PHE A 145 -2.35 -16.57 -17.66
N ARG A 146 -2.81 -17.38 -18.62
CA ARG A 146 -4.01 -17.13 -19.43
C ARG A 146 -4.99 -18.27 -19.24
N GLU A 147 -6.23 -17.91 -18.93
CA GLU A 147 -7.35 -18.84 -18.82
C GLU A 147 -8.48 -18.34 -19.72
N GLU A 148 -9.51 -19.17 -19.87
CA GLU A 148 -10.68 -18.89 -20.71
C GLU A 148 -11.37 -17.58 -20.30
N TYR A 149 -11.61 -17.40 -19.00
CA TYR A 149 -12.39 -16.29 -18.43
C TYR A 149 -11.54 -15.14 -17.89
N GLY A 150 -10.21 -15.23 -17.96
CA GLY A 150 -9.35 -14.14 -17.52
C GLY A 150 -7.87 -14.35 -17.76
N SER A 151 -7.08 -13.32 -17.53
CA SER A 151 -5.62 -13.35 -17.72
C SER A 151 -4.94 -12.49 -16.67
N PHE A 152 -3.81 -12.97 -16.14
CA PHE A 152 -3.12 -12.33 -15.03
C PHE A 152 -1.69 -11.97 -15.42
N TYR A 153 -1.34 -10.71 -15.24
CA TYR A 153 -0.07 -10.13 -15.70
C TYR A 153 0.71 -9.55 -14.54
N LEU A 154 2.04 -9.66 -14.62
CA LEU A 154 2.96 -9.00 -13.72
C LEU A 154 3.28 -7.59 -14.24
N TYR A 155 3.14 -6.58 -13.39
CA TYR A 155 3.61 -5.22 -13.68
C TYR A 155 4.98 -4.99 -13.06
N LYS A 156 6.00 -4.81 -13.90
CA LYS A 156 7.41 -4.77 -13.48
C LYS A 156 7.81 -3.46 -12.82
N ASP A 157 7.32 -2.32 -13.31
CA ASP A 157 7.68 -0.98 -12.82
C ASP A 157 6.89 -0.59 -11.56
N PHE A 158 6.86 -1.51 -10.60
CA PHE A 158 6.12 -1.41 -9.35
C PHE A 158 6.70 -0.34 -8.42
N VAL A 159 5.86 0.62 -8.04
CA VAL A 159 6.18 1.61 -7.00
C VAL A 159 5.57 1.17 -5.66
N PRO A 160 6.35 1.05 -4.57
CA PRO A 160 5.83 0.64 -3.26
C PRO A 160 4.84 1.62 -2.65
N LEU A 161 4.05 1.12 -1.69
CA LEU A 161 3.03 1.92 -1.00
C LEU A 161 3.64 3.14 -0.31
N ILE A 162 4.77 2.92 0.34
CA ILE A 162 5.55 3.96 1.01
C ILE A 162 6.85 4.11 0.26
N HIS A 163 7.14 5.29 -0.26
CA HIS A 163 8.38 5.55 -0.98
C HIS A 163 8.77 7.02 -0.91
N THR A 164 9.95 7.32 -1.45
CA THR A 164 10.48 8.67 -1.63
C THR A 164 10.82 8.90 -3.10
N SER A 165 11.01 10.15 -3.51
CA SER A 165 11.35 10.47 -4.89
C SER A 165 12.09 11.79 -5.03
N ASN A 166 13.22 11.76 -5.72
CA ASN A 166 13.98 12.97 -6.03
C ASN A 166 13.36 13.79 -7.17
N ASN A 167 12.29 13.29 -7.81
CA ASN A 167 11.65 13.96 -8.92
C ASN A 167 10.30 14.52 -8.48
N LEU A 168 10.34 15.70 -7.87
CA LEU A 168 9.16 16.47 -7.48
C LEU A 168 8.72 17.35 -8.66
N LEU A 169 7.51 17.14 -9.13
CA LEU A 169 6.92 17.87 -10.26
C LEU A 169 5.80 18.77 -9.77
N ILE A 170 5.69 19.95 -10.39
CA ILE A 170 4.62 20.91 -10.12
C ILE A 170 3.40 20.49 -10.94
N ASN A 171 2.27 20.32 -10.25
CA ASN A 171 0.98 20.03 -10.88
C ASN A 171 0.30 21.33 -11.32
N ASN A 172 0.31 21.57 -12.63
CA ASN A 172 -0.42 22.64 -13.30
C ASN A 172 -1.46 22.10 -14.31
N THR A 173 -1.59 20.79 -14.45
CA THR A 173 -2.34 20.13 -15.53
C THR A 173 -3.15 18.95 -14.98
N THR A 174 -3.80 18.14 -15.82
CA THR A 174 -4.43 16.91 -15.29
C THR A 174 -3.38 15.83 -15.04
N LEU A 175 -3.69 14.88 -14.15
CA LEU A 175 -2.82 13.74 -13.86
C LEU A 175 -2.44 12.97 -15.15
N GLU A 176 -3.38 12.84 -16.09
CA GLU A 176 -3.19 12.17 -17.39
C GLU A 176 -2.17 12.89 -18.28
N GLU A 177 -2.23 14.22 -18.32
CA GLU A 177 -1.29 15.04 -19.08
C GLU A 177 0.10 14.98 -18.43
N MET A 178 0.16 15.01 -17.09
CA MET A 178 1.41 14.99 -16.35
C MET A 178 2.22 13.71 -16.53
N VAL A 179 1.58 12.54 -16.41
CA VAL A 179 2.27 11.25 -16.57
C VAL A 179 2.80 11.05 -17.99
N SER A 180 2.32 11.85 -18.93
CA SER A 180 2.72 11.85 -20.34
C SER A 180 3.82 12.89 -20.62
N LEU A 181 4.21 13.71 -19.65
CA LEU A 181 5.31 14.67 -19.80
C LEU A 181 6.65 13.93 -19.95
N PRO A 182 7.56 14.42 -20.82
CA PRO A 182 8.90 13.82 -20.97
C PRO A 182 9.75 13.85 -19.68
N THR A 183 9.44 14.78 -18.77
CA THR A 183 10.12 14.92 -17.48
C THR A 183 9.61 13.96 -16.41
N TYR A 184 8.44 13.35 -16.64
CA TYR A 184 7.89 12.37 -15.72
C TYR A 184 8.74 11.09 -15.73
N LYS A 185 9.00 10.57 -14.54
CA LYS A 185 9.65 9.28 -14.34
C LYS A 185 8.80 8.46 -13.39
N ILE A 186 8.81 7.14 -13.53
CA ILE A 186 8.08 6.26 -12.61
C ILE A 186 8.58 6.50 -11.18
N GLY A 187 7.64 6.73 -10.27
CA GLY A 187 7.91 7.18 -8.90
C GLY A 187 8.06 8.68 -8.72
N SER A 188 7.87 9.51 -9.76
CA SER A 188 7.73 10.97 -9.61
C SER A 188 6.59 11.32 -8.65
N ILE A 189 6.81 12.36 -7.84
CA ILE A 189 5.81 12.90 -6.92
C ILE A 189 5.30 14.21 -7.49
N MET A 190 3.98 14.35 -7.59
CA MET A 190 3.33 15.54 -8.12
C MET A 190 2.64 16.28 -6.99
N VAL A 191 2.84 17.60 -6.90
CA VAL A 191 2.25 18.46 -5.85
C VAL A 191 1.66 19.70 -6.49
N SER A 192 0.61 20.27 -5.89
CA SER A 192 0.01 21.50 -6.42
C SER A 192 1.03 22.65 -6.44
N GLU A 193 0.87 23.61 -7.37
CA GLU A 193 1.76 24.78 -7.44
C GLU A 193 1.81 25.58 -6.13
N ASN A 194 0.67 25.69 -5.45
CA ASN A 194 0.57 26.39 -4.16
C ASN A 194 1.35 25.67 -3.07
N ASP A 195 1.28 24.34 -3.03
CA ASP A 195 2.05 23.54 -2.08
C ASP A 195 3.54 23.60 -2.40
N TYR A 196 3.91 23.48 -3.68
CA TYR A 196 5.30 23.50 -4.14
C TYR A 196 6.05 24.76 -3.68
N LYS A 197 5.42 25.94 -3.76
CA LYS A 197 6.02 27.21 -3.29
C LYS A 197 6.39 27.20 -1.80
N ASN A 198 5.72 26.37 -1.00
CA ASN A 198 5.94 26.26 0.44
C ASN A 198 6.91 25.12 0.80
N ILE A 199 7.21 24.23 -0.14
CA ILE A 199 8.10 23.09 0.07
C ILE A 199 9.55 23.57 0.01
N LYS A 200 10.22 23.57 1.16
CA LYS A 200 11.65 23.77 1.28
C LYS A 200 12.36 22.42 1.29
N CYS A 201 12.42 21.77 0.13
CA CYS A 201 13.23 20.57 -0.15
C CYS A 201 13.92 20.79 -1.52
N CYS A 202 14.90 20.04 -2.01
CA CYS A 202 15.03 18.58 -2.03
C CYS A 202 16.49 18.24 -2.43
N ASP A 203 17.47 18.86 -1.75
CA ASP A 203 18.88 18.48 -1.90
C ASP A 203 19.22 17.41 -0.85
N TYR A 204 18.94 16.15 -1.17
CA TYR A 204 19.08 15.05 -0.22
C TYR A 204 19.65 13.78 -0.86
N SER A 205 20.31 12.96 -0.04
CA SER A 205 20.65 11.59 -0.40
C SER A 205 19.40 10.74 -0.35
N SER A 206 19.02 10.08 -1.45
CA SER A 206 17.81 9.24 -1.50
C SER A 206 17.83 8.21 -0.37
N PRO A 207 16.99 8.36 0.65
CA PRO A 207 17.04 7.47 1.79
C PRO A 207 16.54 6.08 1.40
N ILE A 208 17.00 5.07 2.14
CA ILE A 208 16.38 3.75 2.08
C ILE A 208 15.23 3.71 3.08
N ILE A 209 14.06 3.28 2.60
CA ILE A 209 12.85 3.14 3.39
C ILE A 209 12.65 1.66 3.69
N GLU A 210 12.69 1.28 4.96
CA GLU A 210 12.32 -0.06 5.41
C GLU A 210 10.94 0.05 6.09
N TYR A 211 9.93 -0.71 5.66
CA TYR A 211 8.59 -0.56 6.23
C TYR A 211 7.85 -1.87 6.45
N LYS A 212 6.87 -1.81 7.34
CA LYS A 212 5.90 -2.88 7.58
C LYS A 212 4.50 -2.30 7.67
N LYS A 213 3.55 -2.95 7.01
CA LYS A 213 2.13 -2.72 7.24
C LYS A 213 1.70 -3.49 8.49
N ILE A 214 1.36 -2.79 9.56
CA ILE A 214 0.82 -3.41 10.78
C ILE A 214 -0.64 -3.80 10.53
N ASN A 215 -1.41 -2.86 9.99
CA ASN A 215 -2.81 -3.03 9.58
C ASN A 215 -3.17 -1.93 8.54
N PRO A 216 -4.39 -1.91 7.97
CA PRO A 216 -4.77 -0.91 6.96
C PRO A 216 -4.64 0.56 7.39
N THR A 217 -4.62 0.83 8.70
CA THR A 217 -4.59 2.17 9.27
C THR A 217 -3.30 2.48 10.01
N LYS A 218 -2.30 1.59 10.00
CA LYS A 218 -1.05 1.76 10.75
C LYS A 218 0.14 1.09 10.06
N TYR A 219 1.20 1.86 9.90
CA TYR A 219 2.46 1.47 9.28
C TYR A 219 3.62 1.81 10.20
N ARG A 220 4.66 0.98 10.16
CA ARG A 220 5.95 1.23 10.80
C ARG A 220 6.98 1.44 9.70
N VAL A 221 7.76 2.50 9.80
CA VAL A 221 8.67 2.93 8.74
C VAL A 221 10.00 3.31 9.37
N ARG A 222 11.10 2.81 8.83
CA ARG A 222 12.46 3.17 9.20
C ARG A 222 13.11 3.87 8.03
N ILE A 223 13.71 5.01 8.31
CA ILE A 223 14.43 5.83 7.36
C ILE A 223 15.91 5.58 7.60
N HIS A 224 16.65 5.24 6.55
CA HIS A 224 18.08 4.94 6.63
C HIS A 224 18.90 5.89 5.76
N GLY A 225 19.99 6.38 6.31
CA GLY A 225 21.03 7.06 5.53
C GLY A 225 20.63 8.43 4.98
N VAL A 226 19.73 9.15 5.67
CA VAL A 226 19.18 10.41 5.15
C VAL A 226 20.00 11.63 5.56
N ARG A 227 20.12 12.59 4.63
CA ARG A 227 20.68 13.94 4.86
C ARG A 227 19.72 14.97 4.30
N GLY A 228 19.47 16.04 5.05
CA GLY A 228 18.56 17.11 4.60
C GLY A 228 17.09 16.73 4.59
N ALA A 229 16.30 17.52 3.85
CA ALA A 229 14.85 17.38 3.75
C ALA A 229 14.43 16.54 2.55
N PHE A 230 13.51 15.60 2.75
CA PHE A 230 13.04 14.70 1.70
C PHE A 230 11.52 14.46 1.75
N PRO A 231 10.89 14.10 0.61
CA PRO A 231 9.50 13.70 0.56
C PRO A 231 9.33 12.23 0.96
N LEU A 232 8.36 11.96 1.84
CA LEU A 232 7.86 10.64 2.18
C LEU A 232 6.41 10.53 1.73
N LEU A 233 6.16 9.68 0.74
CA LEU A 233 4.83 9.45 0.17
C LEU A 233 4.21 8.18 0.76
N LEU A 234 2.92 8.25 1.08
CA LEU A 234 2.04 7.10 1.37
C LEU A 234 0.93 7.06 0.32
N SER A 235 0.92 6.03 -0.52
CA SER A 235 -0.03 5.80 -1.61
C SER A 235 -1.39 5.30 -1.11
N GLU A 236 -1.91 5.91 -0.04
CA GLU A 236 -3.28 5.76 0.47
C GLU A 236 -4.06 7.05 0.24
N LYS A 237 -5.40 6.98 0.22
CA LYS A 237 -6.26 8.15 0.05
C LYS A 237 -5.90 9.24 1.06
N PHE A 238 -5.76 10.46 0.55
CA PHE A 238 -5.36 11.62 1.32
C PHE A 238 -6.39 11.90 2.40
N SER A 239 -5.88 12.16 3.60
CA SER A 239 -6.70 12.64 4.69
C SER A 239 -5.84 13.36 5.71
N PRO A 240 -6.24 14.55 6.21
CA PRO A 240 -5.50 15.24 7.27
C PRO A 240 -5.49 14.46 8.60
N LYS A 241 -6.25 13.37 8.69
CA LYS A 241 -6.27 12.44 9.84
C LYS A 241 -5.11 11.44 9.83
N TRP A 242 -4.36 11.29 8.74
CA TRP A 242 -3.10 10.56 8.77
C TRP A 242 -2.06 11.37 9.54
N LYS A 243 -1.41 10.74 10.52
CA LYS A 243 -0.41 11.36 11.39
C LYS A 243 0.89 10.55 11.37
N ILE A 244 2.00 11.24 11.52
CA ILE A 244 3.33 10.63 11.68
C ILE A 244 3.80 10.85 13.11
N TYR A 245 4.30 9.80 13.74
CA TYR A 245 4.93 9.81 15.04
C TYR A 245 6.38 9.36 14.89
N ILE A 246 7.29 9.94 15.64
CA ILE A 246 8.67 9.45 15.78
C ILE A 246 8.80 8.65 17.07
N THR A 247 9.55 7.56 17.02
CA THR A 247 9.79 6.67 18.15
C THR A 247 11.29 6.44 18.35
N ASN A 248 11.71 6.26 19.60
CA ASN A 248 13.09 5.89 19.92
C ASN A 248 13.29 4.38 20.04
N ASN A 249 12.35 3.57 19.54
CA ASN A 249 12.45 2.11 19.47
C ASN A 249 13.52 1.59 18.48
N LEU A 250 14.53 2.41 18.18
CA LEU A 250 15.61 2.12 17.24
C LEU A 250 16.95 2.17 17.96
N LEU A 251 17.91 1.29 17.74
CA LEU A 251 18.09 0.24 16.73
C LEU A 251 18.38 -1.04 17.52
N LEU A 252 17.92 -2.20 17.05
CA LEU A 252 18.65 -3.41 17.40
C LEU A 252 20.10 -3.17 17.00
N LYS A 253 21.03 -3.44 17.91
CA LYS A 253 22.44 -3.33 17.55
C LYS A 253 22.70 -4.33 16.44
N LYS A 254 23.66 -4.07 15.56
CA LYS A 254 24.06 -5.02 14.51
C LYS A 254 24.34 -6.42 15.10
N GLU A 255 24.73 -6.48 16.37
CA GLU A 255 24.91 -7.69 17.18
C GLU A 255 23.64 -8.55 17.37
N ASP A 256 22.45 -7.98 17.25
CA ASP A 256 21.17 -8.68 17.43
C ASP A 256 20.67 -9.34 16.13
N LEU A 257 21.31 -9.06 14.99
CA LEU A 257 20.99 -9.73 13.73
C LEU A 257 21.55 -11.16 13.75
N PRO A 258 20.78 -12.16 13.31
CA PRO A 258 21.21 -13.55 13.35
C PRO A 258 22.49 -13.72 12.53
N SER A 259 23.52 -14.30 13.16
CA SER A 259 24.81 -14.57 12.52
C SER A 259 24.73 -15.62 11.41
N ASN A 260 23.63 -16.38 11.31
CA ASN A 260 23.40 -17.42 10.32
C ASN A 260 22.08 -17.21 9.55
N VAL A 261 22.03 -16.18 8.71
CA VAL A 261 20.90 -15.92 7.79
C VAL A 261 20.72 -17.06 6.77
N HIS A 262 21.80 -17.71 6.35
CA HIS A 262 21.79 -18.75 5.32
C HIS A 262 20.96 -19.98 5.68
N GLY A 263 20.83 -20.32 6.96
CA GLY A 263 20.07 -21.50 7.41
C GLY A 263 18.57 -21.26 7.61
N THR A 264 18.16 -20.03 7.91
CA THR A 264 16.79 -19.72 8.35
C THR A 264 15.96 -19.02 7.27
N TYR A 265 16.58 -18.23 6.38
CA TYR A 265 15.84 -17.51 5.35
C TYR A 265 15.58 -18.38 4.12
N LYS A 266 14.30 -18.53 3.76
CA LYS A 266 13.86 -19.26 2.56
C LYS A 266 12.99 -18.37 1.69
N VAL A 267 13.32 -18.33 0.40
CA VAL A 267 12.48 -17.70 -0.61
C VAL A 267 11.30 -18.62 -0.88
N GLU A 268 10.08 -18.13 -0.65
CA GLU A 268 8.89 -18.90 -0.95
C GLU A 268 8.65 -18.93 -2.47
N GLU A 269 8.27 -20.09 -3.01
CA GLU A 269 8.06 -20.28 -4.45
C GLU A 269 7.08 -19.25 -5.04
N ASN A 270 6.04 -18.90 -4.28
CA ASN A 270 5.04 -17.93 -4.72
C ASN A 270 5.52 -16.47 -4.70
N ASN A 271 6.67 -16.19 -4.05
CA ASN A 271 7.19 -14.86 -3.80
C ASN A 271 8.52 -14.57 -4.49
N ILE A 272 9.07 -15.48 -5.32
CA ILE A 272 10.37 -15.32 -6.02
C ILE A 272 10.53 -13.96 -6.74
N GLU A 273 9.45 -13.45 -7.34
CA GLU A 273 9.49 -12.17 -8.05
C GLU A 273 9.63 -10.95 -7.13
N ASN A 274 9.19 -11.07 -5.88
CA ASN A 274 9.00 -9.96 -4.96
C ASN A 274 9.86 -10.04 -3.69
N GLN A 275 10.24 -11.25 -3.27
CA GLN A 275 11.05 -11.53 -2.09
C GLN A 275 12.53 -11.42 -2.45
N ALA A 276 13.32 -10.84 -1.55
CA ALA A 276 14.76 -10.80 -1.68
C ALA A 276 15.33 -12.23 -1.71
N SER A 277 16.36 -12.45 -2.52
CA SER A 277 17.21 -13.64 -2.40
C SER A 277 18.02 -13.59 -1.09
N GLN A 278 18.66 -14.71 -0.73
CA GLN A 278 19.57 -14.73 0.43
C GLN A 278 20.74 -13.75 0.26
N GLU A 279 21.27 -13.63 -0.96
CA GLU A 279 22.36 -12.71 -1.30
C GLU A 279 21.92 -11.25 -1.17
N GLU A 280 20.77 -10.89 -1.76
CA GLU A 280 20.20 -9.54 -1.61
C GLU A 280 19.92 -9.20 -0.14
N LEU A 281 19.37 -10.14 0.64
CA LEU A 281 19.13 -9.91 2.06
C LEU A 281 20.44 -9.67 2.83
N PHE A 282 21.49 -10.44 2.52
CA PHE A 282 22.81 -10.24 3.11
C PHE A 282 23.39 -8.87 2.76
N ASP A 283 23.24 -8.43 1.51
CA ASP A 283 23.62 -7.09 1.09
C ASP A 283 22.83 -6.01 1.83
N PHE A 284 21.52 -6.20 2.02
CA PHE A 284 20.70 -5.23 2.76
C PHE A 284 21.14 -5.11 4.22
N ILE A 285 21.48 -6.23 4.86
CA ILE A 285 22.03 -6.25 6.23
C ILE A 285 23.38 -5.54 6.30
N ASN A 286 24.29 -5.85 5.38
CA ASN A 286 25.64 -5.27 5.37
C ASN A 286 25.61 -3.76 5.14
N ASN A 287 24.70 -3.29 4.29
CA ASN A 287 24.47 -1.87 4.04
C ASN A 287 23.64 -1.19 5.14
N GLY A 288 23.14 -1.93 6.13
CA GLY A 288 22.33 -1.39 7.24
C GLY A 288 20.92 -0.97 6.83
N TRP A 289 20.39 -1.48 5.72
CA TRP A 289 19.04 -1.19 5.22
C TRP A 289 17.96 -2.04 5.88
N ILE A 290 18.35 -3.18 6.45
CA ILE A 290 17.49 -4.04 7.27
C ILE A 290 18.02 -4.04 8.68
N THR A 291 17.15 -3.67 9.62
CA THR A 291 17.55 -3.42 11.01
C THR A 291 16.88 -4.36 12.00
N THR A 292 15.98 -5.22 11.55
CA THR A 292 15.40 -6.28 12.40
C THR A 292 15.11 -7.51 11.57
N LEU A 293 15.51 -8.65 12.10
CA LEU A 293 15.16 -9.99 11.63
C LEU A 293 14.78 -10.82 12.85
N ASN A 294 13.81 -11.72 12.68
CA ASN A 294 13.48 -12.67 13.73
C ASN A 294 14.50 -13.81 13.71
N ASN A 295 15.00 -14.22 14.88
CA ASN A 295 16.09 -15.20 15.01
C ASN A 295 15.68 -16.63 14.62
N SER A 296 14.40 -16.99 14.81
CA SER A 296 13.92 -18.36 14.58
C SER A 296 13.20 -18.55 13.24
N ASP A 297 12.51 -17.52 12.76
CA ASP A 297 11.67 -17.58 11.57
C ASP A 297 11.68 -16.21 10.89
N ILE A 298 12.60 -16.03 9.94
CA ILE A 298 12.72 -14.79 9.19
C ILE A 298 11.53 -14.67 8.25
N GLN A 299 10.65 -13.72 8.55
CA GLN A 299 9.48 -13.40 7.74
C GLN A 299 9.89 -12.71 6.44
N PHE A 300 8.90 -12.47 5.59
CA PHE A 300 9.07 -11.86 4.28
C PHE A 300 9.88 -10.55 4.32
N VAL A 301 10.87 -10.47 3.43
CA VAL A 301 11.62 -9.26 3.10
C VAL A 301 11.57 -9.10 1.59
N SER A 302 11.06 -7.96 1.12
CA SER A 302 10.95 -7.73 -0.32
C SER A 302 12.30 -7.44 -0.96
N LYS A 303 12.39 -7.57 -2.28
CA LYS A 303 13.43 -6.90 -3.07
C LYS A 303 13.35 -5.39 -2.85
N LYS A 304 14.42 -4.68 -3.22
CA LYS A 304 14.46 -3.22 -3.16
C LYS A 304 13.75 -2.61 -4.37
N PHE A 305 12.62 -1.96 -4.14
CA PHE A 305 11.84 -1.26 -5.16
C PHE A 305 11.84 0.24 -4.85
N HIS A 306 12.31 1.10 -5.75
CA HIS A 306 12.36 2.56 -5.54
C HIS A 306 12.96 2.99 -4.18
N ASN A 307 14.10 2.39 -3.80
CA ASN A 307 14.75 2.61 -2.51
C ASN A 307 13.90 2.23 -1.28
N THR A 308 12.89 1.39 -1.48
CA THR A 308 12.05 0.87 -0.40
C THR A 308 12.17 -0.64 -0.31
N VAL A 309 12.21 -1.16 0.91
CA VAL A 309 12.10 -2.58 1.25
C VAL A 309 10.95 -2.78 2.24
N GLN A 310 10.04 -3.70 1.93
CA GLN A 310 9.08 -4.19 2.92
C GLN A 310 9.77 -5.24 3.79
N ASN A 311 9.71 -5.09 5.11
CA ASN A 311 10.25 -6.03 6.07
C ASN A 311 9.20 -6.41 7.10
N ASP A 312 8.62 -7.60 6.96
CA ASP A 312 7.59 -8.08 7.88
C ASP A 312 8.15 -8.49 9.25
N ASN A 313 9.48 -8.50 9.43
CA ASN A 313 10.13 -8.76 10.71
C ASN A 313 10.11 -7.54 11.66
N LEU A 314 9.71 -6.35 11.21
CA LEU A 314 9.58 -5.19 12.08
C LEU A 314 8.55 -5.45 13.19
N LEU A 315 8.81 -4.95 14.40
CA LEU A 315 7.90 -5.12 15.53
C LEU A 315 6.54 -4.48 15.23
N ASN A 316 5.45 -5.12 15.65
CA ASN A 316 4.12 -4.53 15.51
C ASN A 316 3.90 -3.33 16.44
N GLY A 317 4.63 -3.30 17.55
CA GLY A 317 4.35 -2.43 18.68
C GLY A 317 3.09 -2.84 19.43
N ILE A 318 2.75 -2.06 20.45
CA ILE A 318 1.48 -2.18 21.16
C ILE A 318 0.42 -1.33 20.46
N PHE A 319 -0.84 -1.77 20.47
CA PHE A 319 -1.90 -1.12 19.71
C PHE A 319 -2.15 0.34 20.14
N TYR A 320 -1.83 0.69 21.38
CA TYR A 320 -2.01 2.02 21.97
C TYR A 320 -0.72 2.88 22.02
N GLU A 321 0.35 2.50 21.32
CA GLU A 321 1.65 3.20 21.41
C GLU A 321 1.62 4.66 20.92
N THR A 322 0.59 5.06 20.17
CA THR A 322 0.37 6.44 19.71
C THR A 322 -0.72 7.16 20.52
N PHE A 323 -1.19 6.54 21.61
CA PHE A 323 -2.21 7.11 22.47
C PHE A 323 -1.54 7.99 23.51
N GLU A 324 -1.50 9.30 23.29
CA GLU A 324 -0.87 10.28 24.17
C GLU A 324 -1.16 10.07 25.67
N ILE A 325 -2.41 9.79 26.04
CA ILE A 325 -2.77 9.47 27.43
C ILE A 325 -2.01 8.24 27.95
N MET A 326 -2.00 7.16 27.16
CA MET A 326 -1.27 5.94 27.53
C MET A 326 0.23 6.16 27.51
N ASN A 327 0.73 6.98 26.59
CA ASN A 327 2.15 7.31 26.50
C ASN A 327 2.63 8.05 27.75
N ASN A 328 1.83 9.00 28.24
CA ASN A 328 2.11 9.73 29.48
C ASN A 328 2.04 8.81 30.72
N ILE A 329 1.15 7.81 30.72
CA ILE A 329 0.99 6.88 31.85
C ILE A 329 2.11 5.83 31.88
N PHE A 330 2.43 5.23 30.74
CA PHE A 330 3.37 4.10 30.65
C PHE A 330 4.79 4.52 30.25
N GLY A 331 5.04 5.82 30.08
CA GLY A 331 6.36 6.36 29.75
C GLY A 331 6.88 5.96 28.37
N SER A 332 6.00 5.73 27.39
CA SER A 332 6.46 5.41 26.04
C SER A 332 7.06 6.64 25.37
N ASN A 333 8.24 6.49 24.79
CA ASN A 333 8.96 7.55 24.10
C ASN A 333 8.51 7.66 22.64
N ILE A 334 7.25 8.07 22.43
CA ILE A 334 6.68 8.29 21.10
C ILE A 334 6.13 9.70 21.04
N LYS A 335 6.50 10.45 20.00
CA LYS A 335 6.14 11.86 19.83
C LYS A 335 5.44 12.08 18.49
N LEU A 336 4.30 12.76 18.52
CA LEU A 336 3.64 13.23 17.30
C LEU A 336 4.55 14.25 16.61
N LEU A 337 4.70 14.15 15.29
CA LEU A 337 5.38 15.18 14.50
C LEU A 337 4.39 16.28 14.17
N GLU A 338 4.62 17.46 14.72
CA GLU A 338 3.86 18.67 14.44
C GLU A 338 4.15 19.20 13.02
N GLN A 339 3.27 20.07 12.51
CA GLN A 339 3.35 20.59 11.14
C GLN A 339 4.67 21.30 10.82
N GLU A 340 5.33 21.90 11.82
CA GLU A 340 6.63 22.53 11.64
C GLU A 340 7.75 21.54 11.29
N LYS A 341 7.58 20.26 11.63
CA LYS A 341 8.57 19.20 11.41
C LYS A 341 8.18 18.22 10.31
N ALA A 342 6.88 18.15 9.99
CA ALA A 342 6.34 17.30 8.95
C ALA A 342 5.19 18.03 8.25
N GLN A 343 5.51 18.77 7.19
CA GLN A 343 4.51 19.44 6.38
C GLN A 343 3.73 18.41 5.57
N HIS A 344 2.39 18.41 5.66
CA HIS A 344 1.52 17.40 5.07
C HIS A 344 0.75 17.94 3.87
N TYR A 345 0.93 17.32 2.72
CA TYR A 345 0.37 17.74 1.44
C TYR A 345 -0.36 16.59 0.73
N ILE A 346 -1.09 16.94 -0.32
CA ILE A 346 -1.65 16.00 -1.28
C ILE A 346 -0.59 15.76 -2.37
N ALA A 347 -0.31 14.49 -2.66
CA ALA A 347 0.51 14.12 -3.81
C ALA A 347 -0.29 13.33 -4.85
N ASN A 348 0.03 13.51 -6.13
CA ASN A 348 -0.60 12.78 -7.24
C ASN A 348 -2.14 12.85 -7.19
N ASP A 349 -2.69 13.96 -6.70
CA ASP A 349 -4.11 14.25 -6.47
C ASP A 349 -4.88 13.29 -5.54
N TYR A 350 -4.20 12.34 -4.87
CA TYR A 350 -4.87 11.44 -3.92
C TYR A 350 -4.02 10.93 -2.78
N ALA A 351 -2.69 10.94 -2.88
CA ALA A 351 -1.80 10.32 -1.91
C ALA A 351 -1.44 11.29 -0.77
N ASN A 352 -0.96 10.74 0.33
CA ASN A 352 -0.44 11.54 1.44
C ASN A 352 1.05 11.78 1.23
N LEU A 353 1.50 13.03 1.37
CA LEU A 353 2.91 13.40 1.26
C LEU A 353 3.33 14.15 2.51
N TRP A 354 4.48 13.76 3.09
CA TRP A 354 5.15 14.54 4.11
C TRP A 354 6.52 15.01 3.64
N ILE A 355 6.84 16.27 3.87
CA ILE A 355 8.22 16.76 3.74
C ILE A 355 8.85 16.69 5.12
N LEU A 356 9.87 15.84 5.27
CA LEU A 356 10.57 15.59 6.52
C LEU A 356 11.94 16.26 6.47
N ASP A 357 12.14 17.28 7.30
CA ASP A 357 13.44 17.93 7.51
C ASP A 357 14.21 17.15 8.57
N THR A 358 15.15 16.29 8.13
CA THR A 358 15.96 15.45 9.02
C THR A 358 16.77 16.26 10.02
N GLU A 359 17.34 17.40 9.60
CA GLU A 359 18.24 18.17 10.46
C GLU A 359 17.49 18.85 11.59
N ASN A 360 16.32 19.42 11.26
CA ASN A 360 15.41 19.97 12.27
C ASN A 360 14.84 18.86 13.17
N LEU A 361 14.39 17.75 12.57
CA LEU A 361 13.81 16.61 13.29
C LEU A 361 14.81 16.00 14.28
N CYS A 362 16.05 15.81 13.85
CA CYS A 362 17.13 15.19 14.63
C CYS A 362 18.02 16.20 15.36
N SER A 363 17.59 17.46 15.47
CA SER A 363 18.24 18.48 16.29
C SER A 363 18.43 18.01 17.75
N SER A 364 19.31 18.70 18.49
CA SER A 364 19.96 18.18 19.71
C SER A 364 19.04 17.51 20.74
N ASN A 365 17.77 17.90 20.83
CA ASN A 365 16.83 17.33 21.79
C ASN A 365 16.26 15.96 21.37
N PHE A 366 16.08 15.68 20.08
CA PHE A 366 15.61 14.36 19.61
C PHE A 366 16.76 13.35 19.58
N SER A 367 17.93 13.77 19.10
CA SER A 367 19.13 12.93 19.11
C SER A 367 19.54 12.53 20.54
N LYS A 368 19.52 13.45 21.52
CA LYS A 368 19.83 13.12 22.94
C LYS A 368 18.87 12.10 23.56
N ASN A 369 17.63 12.03 23.08
CA ASN A 369 16.60 11.11 23.58
C ASN A 369 16.54 9.78 22.79
N GLY A 370 17.48 9.55 21.88
CA GLY A 370 17.59 8.31 21.10
C GLY A 370 16.59 8.17 19.95
N PHE A 371 15.89 9.24 19.56
CA PHE A 371 14.94 9.17 18.43
C PHE A 371 15.62 9.09 17.07
N CYS A 372 16.85 9.59 16.98
CA CYS A 372 17.66 9.56 15.77
C CYS A 372 19.04 9.01 16.09
N VAL A 373 19.57 8.23 15.15
CA VAL A 373 20.95 7.74 15.20
C VAL A 373 21.73 8.40 14.08
N LYS A 374 22.80 9.11 14.45
CA LYS A 374 23.72 9.70 13.48
C LYS A 374 24.75 8.65 13.07
N ASN A 375 24.80 8.35 11.79
CA ASN A 375 25.72 7.39 11.19
C ASN A 375 27.13 7.99 11.07
N ALA A 376 28.13 7.12 10.86
CA ALA A 376 29.54 7.54 10.74
C ALA A 376 29.80 8.49 9.57
N ASP A 377 29.00 8.39 8.51
CA ASP A 377 29.07 9.26 7.33
C ASP A 377 28.35 10.62 7.53
N GLY A 378 27.74 10.84 8.70
CA GLY A 378 27.00 12.04 9.06
C GLY A 378 25.52 12.04 8.68
N SER A 379 25.03 10.99 8.00
CA SER A 379 23.60 10.79 7.75
C SER A 379 22.85 10.38 9.02
N TYR A 380 21.52 10.37 8.98
CA TYR A 380 20.68 9.96 10.09
C TYR A 380 19.83 8.73 9.72
N SER A 381 19.52 7.94 10.74
CA SER A 381 18.50 6.90 10.69
C SER A 381 17.50 7.05 11.85
N TYR A 382 16.21 6.87 11.60
CA TYR A 382 15.14 7.01 12.60
C TYR A 382 13.85 6.26 12.20
N GLU A 383 12.93 6.07 13.15
CA GLU A 383 11.72 5.23 12.99
C GLU A 383 10.51 6.09 13.21
N LEU A 384 9.57 5.88 12.31
CA LEU A 384 8.30 6.54 12.23
C LEU A 384 7.18 5.52 12.35
N ILE A 385 6.07 5.97 12.93
CA ILE A 385 4.78 5.28 12.88
C ILE A 385 3.84 6.20 12.10
N ILE A 386 3.26 5.69 11.02
CA ILE A 386 2.22 6.40 10.26
C ILE A 386 0.89 5.77 10.63
N GLU A 387 -0.03 6.54 11.21
CA GLU A 387 -1.29 6.02 11.70
C GLU A 387 -2.48 6.93 11.37
N TYR A 388 -3.61 6.32 11.04
CA TYR A 388 -4.86 7.02 10.77
C TYR A 388 -5.61 7.29 12.07
N TYR A 389 -5.69 8.56 12.46
CA TYR A 389 -6.28 9.01 13.72
C TYR A 389 -7.75 8.59 13.89
N GLY A 390 -8.51 8.42 12.80
CA GLY A 390 -9.90 7.99 12.87
C GLY A 390 -10.07 6.62 13.54
N GLN A 391 -9.14 5.69 13.31
CA GLN A 391 -9.19 4.35 13.91
C GLN A 391 -8.97 4.40 15.43
N LYS A 392 -8.14 5.33 15.90
CA LYS A 392 -7.88 5.55 17.33
C LYS A 392 -9.14 5.99 18.08
N ILE A 393 -9.94 6.88 17.49
CA ILE A 393 -11.23 7.31 18.08
C ILE A 393 -12.18 6.11 18.19
N PHE A 394 -12.24 5.26 17.17
CA PHE A 394 -13.05 4.05 17.20
C PHE A 394 -12.64 3.12 18.36
N TYR A 395 -11.35 2.88 18.56
CA TYR A 395 -10.87 2.06 19.67
C TYR A 395 -11.15 2.65 21.05
N ILE A 396 -11.04 3.98 21.21
CA ILE A 396 -11.41 4.66 22.46
C ILE A 396 -12.92 4.48 22.72
N GLY A 397 -13.75 4.68 21.70
CA GLY A 397 -15.19 4.47 21.79
C GLY A 397 -15.55 3.03 22.16
N LEU A 398 -14.88 2.05 21.55
CA LEU A 398 -15.05 0.63 21.86
C LEU A 398 -14.68 0.32 23.32
N LEU A 399 -13.56 0.86 23.81
CA LEU A 399 -13.11 0.66 25.19
C LEU A 399 -14.12 1.24 26.19
N ILE A 400 -14.58 2.47 25.96
CA ILE A 400 -15.62 3.11 26.79
C ILE A 400 -16.91 2.28 26.76
N GLY A 401 -17.30 1.77 25.59
CA GLY A 401 -18.47 0.90 25.44
C GLY A 401 -18.35 -0.39 26.24
N ILE A 402 -17.19 -1.06 26.19
CA ILE A 402 -16.93 -2.29 26.96
C ILE A 402 -16.96 -2.01 28.47
N ILE A 403 -16.31 -0.94 28.94
CA ILE A 403 -16.30 -0.58 30.36
C ILE A 403 -17.72 -0.24 30.84
N GLY A 404 -18.48 0.51 30.06
CA GLY A 404 -19.88 0.81 30.35
C GLY A 404 -20.74 -0.45 30.44
N PHE A 405 -20.61 -1.36 29.48
CA PHE A 405 -21.33 -2.64 29.48
C PHE A 405 -20.97 -3.49 30.71
N LEU A 406 -19.68 -3.63 31.04
CA LEU A 406 -19.24 -4.35 32.23
C LEU A 406 -19.75 -3.71 33.52
N GLY A 407 -19.76 -2.38 33.61
CA GLY A 407 -20.33 -1.65 34.73
C GLY A 407 -21.82 -1.96 34.93
N ILE A 408 -22.59 -2.00 33.83
CA ILE A 408 -24.00 -2.40 33.84
C ILE A 408 -24.14 -3.84 34.33
N VAL A 409 -23.38 -4.79 33.75
CA VAL A 409 -23.42 -6.20 34.16
C VAL A 409 -23.13 -6.36 35.65
N ILE A 410 -22.09 -5.70 36.16
CA ILE A 410 -21.71 -5.74 37.59
C ILE A 410 -22.85 -5.20 38.47
N VAL A 411 -23.43 -4.05 38.12
CA VAL A 411 -24.56 -3.47 38.87
C VAL A 411 -25.76 -4.42 38.87
N TYR A 412 -26.12 -4.98 37.72
CA TYR A 412 -27.20 -5.96 37.61
C TYR A 412 -26.93 -7.22 38.44
N SER A 413 -25.70 -7.75 38.41
CA SER A 413 -25.31 -8.90 39.23
C SER A 413 -25.41 -8.60 40.73
N ILE A 414 -24.96 -7.42 41.18
CA ILE A 414 -25.09 -7.00 42.58
C ILE A 414 -26.57 -6.89 42.99
N LEU A 415 -27.41 -6.28 42.14
CA LEU A 415 -28.85 -6.15 42.40
C LEU A 415 -29.55 -7.51 42.41
N TRP A 416 -29.14 -8.45 41.57
CA TRP A 416 -29.68 -9.81 41.52
C TRP A 416 -29.30 -10.61 42.76
N ILE A 417 -28.04 -10.53 43.22
CA ILE A 417 -27.59 -11.17 44.45
C ILE A 417 -28.36 -10.63 45.66
N ARG A 418 -28.62 -9.31 45.73
CA ARG A 418 -29.38 -8.69 46.82
C ARG A 418 -30.87 -9.05 46.86
N ARG A 419 -31.43 -9.55 45.76
CA ARG A 419 -32.84 -9.99 45.69
C ARG A 419 -33.05 -11.42 46.16
N LYS A 420 -32.00 -12.24 46.16
CA LYS A 420 -32.00 -13.57 46.77
C LYS A 420 -31.69 -13.44 48.24
#